data_AF-A0A842PJP9-F1
#
_entry.id   AF-A0A842PJP9-F1
#
_cell.length_a   1.000
_cell.length_b   1.000
_cell.length_c   1.000
_cell.angle_alpha   90.00
_cell.angle_beta   90.00
_cell.angle_gamma   90.00
#
_symmetry.space_group_name_H-M   'P 1'
#
loop_
_entity.id
_entity.type
_entity.pdbx_description
1 polymer ?
#
loop_
_entity_poly.entity_id
_entity_poly.type
_entity_poly.pdbx_seq_one_letter_code
_entity_poly.pdbx_strand_id
1 'polypeptide(L)'
;SVAVQHNLSYVDLPAEIDLGNVAHEDFQNKVKLQNAKGETITASTIIYGITVPKNAPNPEFGLEFVKFVIGDAGQKIIEDTGQTPIAPAVGSGELPEELKDVVITEVNK
;
A
#
# COMPACT_ATOMS: atom_id res chain seq x y z
N SER A 1 -7.96 3.01 -9.10
CA SER A 1 -8.91 1.99 -9.59
C SER A 1 -8.94 1.96 -11.11
N VAL A 2 -9.01 0.76 -11.73
CA VAL A 2 -9.23 0.59 -13.18
C VAL A 2 -10.49 1.34 -13.63
N ALA A 3 -11.53 1.37 -12.80
CA ALA A 3 -12.77 2.09 -13.09
C ALA A 3 -12.52 3.60 -13.27
N VAL A 4 -11.78 4.23 -12.35
CA VAL A 4 -11.46 5.67 -12.41
C VAL A 4 -10.56 5.97 -13.62
N GLN A 5 -9.51 5.17 -13.85
CA GLN A 5 -8.58 5.36 -14.98
C GLN A 5 -9.26 5.26 -16.35
N HIS A 6 -10.33 4.48 -16.46
CA HIS A 6 -11.10 4.28 -17.69
C HIS A 6 -12.48 4.95 -17.67
N ASN A 7 -12.74 5.83 -16.69
CA ASN A 7 -13.98 6.60 -16.55
C ASN A 7 -15.26 5.74 -16.57
N LEU A 8 -15.20 4.58 -15.93
CA LEU A 8 -16.30 3.60 -15.80
C LEU A 8 -17.11 3.86 -14.53
N SER A 9 -18.40 3.51 -14.55
CA SER A 9 -19.26 3.56 -13.37
C SER A 9 -18.92 2.47 -12.36
N TYR A 10 -19.01 2.78 -11.08
CA TYR A 10 -18.81 1.84 -9.96
C TYR A 10 -19.71 2.20 -8.77
N VAL A 11 -19.78 1.30 -7.79
CA VAL A 11 -20.51 1.50 -6.52
C VAL A 11 -19.50 1.48 -5.40
N ASP A 12 -19.53 2.51 -4.56
CA ASP A 12 -18.76 2.53 -3.31
C ASP A 12 -19.36 1.55 -2.31
N LEU A 13 -18.52 0.64 -1.84
CA LEU A 13 -18.87 -0.28 -0.77
C LEU A 13 -18.61 0.40 0.60
N PRO A 14 -19.32 -0.01 1.66
CA PRO A 14 -18.98 0.44 3.02
C PRO A 14 -17.53 0.10 3.38
N ALA A 15 -16.86 1.02 4.08
CA ALA A 15 -15.45 0.90 4.48
C ALA A 15 -15.15 -0.35 5.34
N GLU A 16 -16.17 -0.89 6.00
CA GLU A 16 -16.07 -2.12 6.78
C GLU A 16 -15.83 -3.36 5.90
N ILE A 17 -16.28 -3.35 4.64
CA ILE A 17 -16.25 -4.51 3.74
C ILE A 17 -15.41 -4.32 2.47
N ASP A 18 -15.01 -3.09 2.16
CA ASP A 18 -14.29 -2.75 0.91
C ASP A 18 -12.79 -3.10 0.92
N LEU A 19 -12.26 -3.47 2.10
CA LEU A 19 -10.84 -3.76 2.36
C LEU A 19 -9.90 -2.56 2.12
N GLY A 20 -10.42 -1.34 2.06
CA GLY A 20 -9.66 -0.13 1.73
C GLY A 20 -9.15 0.65 2.95
N ASN A 21 -9.58 0.30 4.17
CA ASN A 21 -9.27 1.06 5.37
C ASN A 21 -8.71 0.17 6.50
N VAL A 22 -7.49 0.50 6.95
CA VAL A 22 -6.75 -0.18 8.03
C VAL A 22 -7.48 -0.16 9.37
N ALA A 23 -8.36 0.83 9.61
CA ALA A 23 -9.13 0.91 10.85
C ALA A 23 -10.15 -0.24 11.00
N HIS A 24 -10.46 -0.95 9.91
CA HIS A 24 -11.41 -2.07 9.91
C HIS A 24 -10.73 -3.44 9.80
N GLU A 25 -9.40 -3.51 9.93
CA GLU A 25 -8.63 -4.75 9.76
C GLU A 25 -9.12 -5.88 10.70
N ASP A 26 -9.42 -5.59 11.97
CA ASP A 26 -9.97 -6.56 12.93
C ASP A 26 -11.32 -7.16 12.49
N PHE A 27 -12.14 -6.38 11.80
CA PHE A 27 -13.41 -6.84 11.26
C PHE A 27 -13.18 -7.70 10.01
N GLN A 28 -12.29 -7.25 9.12
CA GLN A 28 -11.94 -7.92 7.87
C GLN A 28 -11.29 -9.29 8.12
N ASN A 29 -10.41 -9.38 9.12
CA ASN A 29 -9.70 -10.61 9.53
C ASN A 29 -10.62 -11.76 9.98
N LYS A 30 -11.92 -11.51 10.17
CA LYS A 30 -12.91 -12.55 10.47
C LYS A 30 -13.21 -13.43 9.27
N VAL A 31 -12.96 -12.95 8.05
CA VAL A 31 -13.22 -13.68 6.81
C VAL A 31 -11.99 -14.50 6.42
N LYS A 32 -12.20 -15.79 6.17
CA LYS A 32 -11.17 -16.72 5.70
C LYS A 32 -11.69 -17.48 4.50
N LEU A 33 -10.83 -17.68 3.51
CA LEU A 33 -11.12 -18.46 2.32
C LEU A 33 -10.06 -19.54 2.13
N GLN A 34 -10.47 -20.68 1.60
CA GLN A 34 -9.54 -21.73 1.20
C GLN A 34 -9.36 -21.68 -0.31
N ASN A 35 -8.12 -21.55 -0.78
CA ASN A 35 -7.85 -21.57 -2.22
C ASN A 35 -7.85 -23.02 -2.77
N ALA A 36 -7.75 -23.18 -4.09
CA ALA A 36 -7.74 -24.50 -4.73
C ALA A 36 -6.56 -25.40 -4.32
N LYS A 37 -5.51 -24.84 -3.69
CA LYS A 37 -4.35 -25.57 -3.15
C LYS A 37 -4.54 -26.00 -1.69
N GLY A 38 -5.68 -25.64 -1.07
CA GLY A 38 -5.96 -25.93 0.34
C GLY A 38 -5.42 -24.89 1.32
N GLU A 39 -4.79 -23.81 0.84
CA GLU A 39 -4.22 -22.77 1.69
C GLU A 39 -5.31 -21.85 2.23
N THR A 40 -5.26 -21.54 3.53
CA THR A 40 -6.18 -20.59 4.16
C THR A 40 -5.63 -19.18 4.00
N ILE A 41 -6.43 -18.31 3.37
CA ILE A 41 -6.14 -16.89 3.20
C ILE A 41 -7.11 -16.13 4.11
N THR A 42 -6.57 -15.32 5.01
CA THR A 42 -7.34 -14.39 5.85
C THR A 42 -7.48 -13.07 5.10
N ALA A 43 -8.68 -12.51 5.04
CA ALA A 43 -8.88 -11.21 4.42
C ALA A 43 -8.20 -10.11 5.25
N SER A 44 -7.45 -9.24 4.59
CA SER A 44 -6.76 -8.10 5.19
C SER A 44 -6.97 -6.85 4.33
N THR A 45 -6.66 -5.68 4.88
CA THR A 45 -6.69 -4.43 4.13
C THR A 45 -5.72 -4.50 2.93
N ILE A 46 -6.15 -3.96 1.79
CA ILE A 46 -5.35 -3.92 0.56
C ILE A 46 -4.39 -2.72 0.64
N ILE A 47 -3.14 -3.00 0.99
CA ILE A 47 -2.06 -2.01 1.10
C ILE A 47 -0.98 -2.33 0.06
N TYR A 48 -0.53 -1.31 -0.67
CA TYR A 48 0.59 -1.43 -1.60
C TYR A 48 1.91 -1.09 -0.92
N GLY A 49 2.87 -2.01 -1.00
CA GLY A 49 4.26 -1.81 -0.55
C GLY A 49 5.23 -1.67 -1.72
N ILE A 50 6.30 -0.90 -1.50
CA ILE A 50 7.42 -0.73 -2.44
C ILE A 50 8.75 -0.91 -1.70
N THR A 51 9.75 -1.49 -2.36
CA THR A 51 11.09 -1.68 -1.77
C THR A 51 12.18 -1.62 -2.85
N VAL A 52 13.41 -1.32 -2.43
CA VAL A 52 14.61 -1.46 -3.27
C VAL A 52 15.25 -2.81 -2.94
N PRO A 53 15.30 -3.79 -3.88
CA PRO A 53 15.91 -5.08 -3.61
C PRO A 53 17.39 -4.96 -3.21
N LYS A 54 17.84 -5.84 -2.30
CA LYS A 54 19.24 -5.87 -1.82
C LYS A 54 20.27 -6.06 -2.93
N ASN A 55 19.88 -6.69 -4.04
CA ASN A 55 20.71 -6.94 -5.21
C ASN A 55 20.36 -6.03 -6.40
N ALA A 56 19.69 -4.89 -6.17
CA ALA A 56 19.38 -3.95 -7.23
C ALA A 56 20.69 -3.49 -7.92
N PRO A 57 20.75 -3.48 -9.27
CA PRO A 57 21.95 -3.07 -9.99
C PRO A 57 22.27 -1.59 -9.80
N ASN A 58 21.26 -0.77 -9.46
CA ASN A 58 21.40 0.64 -9.15
C ASN A 58 20.52 1.00 -7.94
N PRO A 59 20.97 0.70 -6.70
CA PRO A 59 20.16 0.92 -5.51
C PRO A 59 19.88 2.41 -5.26
N GLU A 60 20.80 3.30 -5.64
CA GLU A 60 20.64 4.75 -5.52
C GLU A 60 19.45 5.27 -6.35
N PHE A 61 19.35 4.87 -7.62
CA PHE A 61 18.18 5.23 -8.45
C PHE A 61 16.88 4.57 -7.95
N GLY A 62 16.97 3.36 -7.40
CA GLY A 62 15.83 2.73 -6.73
C GLY A 62 15.33 3.57 -5.56
N LEU A 63 16.24 4.10 -4.75
CA LEU A 63 15.92 4.95 -3.61
C LEU A 63 15.30 6.28 -4.04
N GLU A 64 15.85 6.93 -5.07
CA GLU A 64 15.26 8.15 -5.64
C GLU A 64 13.86 7.91 -6.22
N PHE A 65 13.64 6.75 -6.84
CA PHE A 65 12.30 6.37 -7.31
C PHE A 65 11.32 6.16 -6.14
N VAL A 66 11.74 5.50 -5.06
CA VAL A 66 10.90 5.34 -3.86
C VAL A 66 10.54 6.71 -3.28
N LYS A 67 11.51 7.62 -3.13
CA LYS A 67 11.27 9.00 -2.65
C LYS A 67 10.27 9.75 -3.55
N PHE A 68 10.38 9.60 -4.87
CA PHE A 68 9.43 10.18 -5.81
C PHE A 68 8.01 9.63 -5.60
N VAL A 69 7.87 8.30 -5.49
CA VAL A 69 6.56 7.63 -5.33
C VAL A 69 5.86 8.07 -4.04
N ILE A 70 6.61 8.18 -2.92
CA ILE A 70 6.04 8.56 -1.63
C ILE A 70 5.94 10.08 -1.42
N GLY A 71 6.57 10.89 -2.26
CA GLY A 71 6.49 12.35 -2.21
C GLY A 71 5.27 12.91 -2.93
N ASP A 72 5.06 14.23 -2.82
CA ASP A 72 3.85 14.93 -3.29
C ASP A 72 3.47 14.60 -4.75
N ALA A 73 4.45 14.53 -5.65
CA ALA A 73 4.21 14.23 -7.05
C ALA A 73 3.69 12.80 -7.26
N GLY A 74 4.29 11.82 -6.58
CA GLY A 74 3.84 10.42 -6.63
C GLY A 74 2.48 10.24 -5.99
N GLN A 75 2.25 10.85 -4.82
CA GLN A 75 0.97 10.83 -4.13
C GLN A 75 -0.15 11.40 -5.00
N LYS A 76 0.09 12.53 -5.66
CA LYS A 76 -0.88 13.13 -6.59
C LYS A 76 -1.22 12.19 -7.76
N ILE A 77 -0.23 11.53 -8.34
CA ILE A 77 -0.48 10.55 -9.42
C ILE A 77 -1.33 9.40 -8.90
N ILE A 78 -1.06 8.89 -7.71
CA ILE A 78 -1.84 7.81 -7.07
C ILE A 78 -3.31 8.26 -6.88
N GLU A 79 -3.53 9.45 -6.33
CA GLU A 79 -4.87 10.05 -6.16
C GLU A 79 -5.62 10.20 -7.47
N ASP A 80 -4.97 10.76 -8.49
CA ASP A 80 -5.55 10.97 -9.83
C ASP A 80 -5.93 9.63 -10.50
N THR A 81 -5.31 8.51 -10.08
CA THR A 81 -5.68 7.16 -10.54
C THR A 81 -6.81 6.53 -9.74
N GLY A 82 -7.40 7.23 -8.77
CA GLY A 82 -8.45 6.72 -7.88
C GLY A 82 -7.92 5.69 -6.89
N GLN A 83 -6.76 5.96 -6.30
CA GLN A 83 -6.20 5.23 -5.16
C GLN A 83 -5.85 6.26 -4.09
N THR A 84 -6.09 5.94 -2.83
CA THR A 84 -5.76 6.83 -1.72
C THR A 84 -4.33 6.56 -1.24
N PRO A 85 -3.40 7.52 -1.33
CA PRO A 85 -2.04 7.33 -0.80
C PRO A 85 -2.05 7.29 0.73
N ILE A 86 -1.12 6.54 1.31
CA ILE A 86 -0.82 6.59 2.73
C ILE A 86 0.24 7.68 2.93
N ALA A 87 -0.16 8.82 3.50
CA ALA A 87 0.66 10.00 3.65
C ALA A 87 0.70 10.47 5.12
N PRO A 88 1.88 10.56 5.76
CA PRO A 88 3.18 10.09 5.27
C PRO A 88 3.22 8.56 5.12
N ALA A 89 4.07 8.07 4.22
CA ALA A 89 4.22 6.64 3.99
C ALA A 89 4.72 5.91 5.24
N VAL A 90 4.34 4.64 5.40
CA VAL A 90 4.77 3.79 6.52
C VAL A 90 5.93 2.93 6.06
N GLY A 91 7.04 2.97 6.81
CA GLY A 91 8.22 2.15 6.56
C GLY A 91 8.38 1.06 7.60
N SER A 92 8.80 -0.13 7.16
CA SER A 92 9.08 -1.28 8.04
C SER A 92 10.40 -1.96 7.66
N GLY A 93 11.02 -2.64 8.65
CA GLY A 93 12.28 -3.37 8.47
C GLY A 93 13.53 -2.49 8.44
N GLU A 94 14.52 -2.88 7.62
CA GLU A 94 15.80 -2.19 7.45
C GLU A 94 15.63 -0.99 6.48
N LEU A 95 15.31 0.18 7.02
CA LEU A 95 15.17 1.41 6.23
C LEU A 95 16.53 2.13 6.05
N PRO A 96 16.87 2.56 4.81
CA PRO A 96 17.96 3.50 4.59
C PRO A 96 17.78 4.78 5.41
N GLU A 97 18.88 5.38 5.86
CA GLU A 97 18.86 6.61 6.67
C GLU A 97 18.07 7.73 5.97
N GLU A 98 18.18 7.82 4.65
CA GLU A 98 17.52 8.81 3.80
C GLU A 98 16.00 8.70 3.79
N LEU A 99 15.42 7.58 4.23
CA LEU A 99 13.97 7.42 4.32
C LEU A 99 13.42 7.73 5.71
N LYS A 100 14.24 7.73 6.76
CA LYS A 100 13.77 7.85 8.15
C LYS A 100 13.03 9.14 8.46
N ASP A 101 13.39 10.24 7.79
CA ASP A 101 12.77 11.55 7.99
C ASP A 101 11.51 11.78 7.12
N VAL A 102 11.22 10.86 6.19
CA VAL A 102 10.11 11.00 5.22
C VAL A 102 9.07 9.89 5.34
N VAL A 103 9.28 8.92 6.23
CA VAL A 103 8.32 7.84 6.54
C VAL A 103 8.05 7.77 8.03
N ILE A 104 6.86 7.32 8.40
CA ILE A 104 6.59 6.88 9.77
C ILE A 104 7.07 5.44 9.89
N THR A 105 7.94 5.15 10.85
CA THR A 105 8.31 3.77 11.16
C THR A 105 7.16 3.06 11.84
N GLU A 106 6.82 1.88 11.31
CA GLU A 106 5.87 1.00 11.95
C GLU A 106 6.46 0.51 13.27
N VAL A 107 5.98 1.06 14.39
CA VAL A 107 6.37 0.58 15.72
C VAL A 107 5.59 -0.70 15.94
N ASN A 108 6.29 -1.84 15.93
CA ASN A 108 5.75 -3.17 16.21
C ASN A 108 4.65 -3.10 17.29
N LYS A 109 3.41 -3.44 16.90
CA LYS A 109 2.38 -3.89 17.84
C LYS A 109 2.67 -5.32 18.28
#